data_AF-E7PJ49-F1
#
_entry.id   AF-E7PJ49-F1
#
_cell.length_a   1.000
_cell.length_b   1.000
_cell.length_c   1.000
_cell.angle_alpha   90.00
_cell.angle_beta   90.00
_cell.angle_gamma   90.00
#
_symmetry.space_group_name_H-M   'P 1'
#
loop_
_entity.id
_entity.type
_entity.pdbx_description
1 polymer ?
#
loop_
_entity_poly.entity_id
_entity_poly.type
_entity_poly.pdbx_seq_one_letter_code
_entity_poly.pdbx_strand_id
1 'polypeptide(L)'
;MTVIKYSRSLPNYPLQWVSAEAEEIIGAQMVNADASDSHALRLIECVAHVSETTLGATCLTDGSIEKVVGLLVAALKDGSLVELGSLIRRRYIRKFTSLLLPDPSNDSTFDSEHISDGAAENWGRMLAACSKDTLRYWGGWPLFSRKRHTKYLNIQQVWISHGSAFAEQVYGALHSYYLKQARPAIAVHNRVLNHIALNQDKWPVEAFQDPDRVSELFTEVMNDSFLDMYDRDRDTDAYARIWNTSMLCFEQSLIARDIWAAPYDGLPRAPVNGSDTRHWHRVGKDGGEFIGKTITRAPVEVTDEHAMKILFEDVQSDLKIVLDWAQDRAHTGA
;
A
#
# COMPACT_ATOMS: atom_id res chain seq x y z
N MET A 1 18.11 -15.85 16.06
CA MET A 1 17.70 -15.05 14.88
C MET A 1 16.25 -15.42 14.59
N THR A 2 15.37 -14.45 14.30
CA THR A 2 13.97 -14.74 13.93
C THR A 2 13.73 -14.58 12.44
N VAL A 3 12.87 -15.42 11.86
CA VAL A 3 12.44 -15.30 10.45
C VAL A 3 11.53 -14.08 10.28
N ILE A 4 10.44 -14.04 11.03
CA ILE A 4 9.49 -12.93 11.05
C ILE A 4 9.91 -11.94 12.12
N LYS A 5 10.43 -10.80 11.68
CA LYS A 5 10.89 -9.73 12.56
C LYS A 5 9.74 -8.89 13.14
N TYR A 6 8.67 -8.73 12.38
CA TYR A 6 7.54 -7.87 12.75
C TYR A 6 6.21 -8.58 12.57
N SER A 7 5.69 -9.21 13.63
CA SER A 7 4.41 -9.94 13.60
C SER A 7 3.22 -9.07 13.14
N ARG A 8 3.26 -7.76 13.38
CA ARG A 8 2.24 -6.80 12.90
C ARG A 8 2.21 -6.61 11.38
N SER A 9 3.22 -7.08 10.66
CA SER A 9 3.26 -7.06 9.20
C SER A 9 2.63 -8.29 8.55
N LEU A 10 2.32 -9.33 9.32
CA LEU A 10 1.78 -10.60 8.81
C LEU A 10 0.56 -10.44 7.89
N PRO A 11 -0.42 -9.56 8.18
CA PRO A 11 -1.57 -9.38 7.29
C PRO A 11 -1.22 -8.93 5.86
N ASN A 12 -0.02 -8.38 5.63
CA ASN A 12 0.41 -7.90 4.31
C ASN A 12 0.97 -9.01 3.41
N TYR A 13 1.22 -10.21 3.95
CA TYR A 13 1.75 -11.33 3.16
C TYR A 13 0.61 -12.03 2.42
N PRO A 14 0.70 -12.21 1.09
CA PRO A 14 -0.23 -13.08 0.37
C PRO A 14 0.03 -14.55 0.69
N LEU A 15 -0.95 -15.41 0.43
CA LEU A 15 -0.75 -16.86 0.38
C LEU A 15 -0.30 -17.25 -1.02
N GLN A 16 0.83 -17.95 -1.11
CA GLN A 16 1.37 -18.53 -2.33
C GLN A 16 1.71 -20.01 -2.11
N TRP A 17 2.05 -20.38 -0.88
CA TRP A 17 2.37 -21.75 -0.48
C TRP A 17 1.17 -22.49 0.13
N VAL A 18 0.11 -21.77 0.47
CA VAL A 18 -1.20 -22.30 0.85
C VAL A 18 -2.21 -21.97 -0.25
N SER A 19 -2.70 -22.99 -0.94
CA SER A 19 -3.78 -22.85 -1.93
C SER A 19 -5.09 -22.37 -1.28
N ALA A 20 -6.02 -21.85 -2.08
CA ALA A 20 -7.33 -21.42 -1.58
C ALA A 20 -8.10 -22.60 -0.94
N GLU A 21 -8.01 -23.79 -1.55
CA GLU A 21 -8.63 -25.01 -1.03
C GLU A 21 -7.99 -25.41 0.30
N ALA A 22 -6.66 -25.33 0.41
CA ALA A 22 -5.98 -25.59 1.68
C ALA A 22 -6.34 -24.54 2.75
N GLU A 23 -6.47 -23.26 2.39
CA GLU A 23 -6.90 -22.21 3.31
C GLU A 23 -8.29 -22.52 3.91
N GLU A 24 -9.25 -22.93 3.09
CA GLU A 24 -10.58 -23.33 3.53
C GLU A 24 -10.55 -24.55 4.46
N ILE A 25 -9.82 -25.60 4.06
CA ILE A 25 -9.71 -26.84 4.83
C ILE A 25 -9.04 -26.59 6.19
N ILE A 26 -7.93 -25.86 6.20
CA ILE A 26 -7.18 -25.50 7.42
C ILE A 26 -8.06 -24.62 8.30
N GLY A 27 -8.72 -23.61 7.73
CA GLY A 27 -9.61 -22.70 8.46
C GLY A 27 -10.80 -23.43 9.11
N ALA A 28 -11.36 -24.43 8.44
CA ALA A 28 -12.46 -25.23 8.97
C ALA A 28 -12.06 -26.14 10.15
N GLN A 29 -10.79 -26.56 10.22
CA GLN A 29 -10.29 -27.46 11.26
C GLN A 29 -9.61 -26.75 12.44
N MET A 30 -9.13 -25.52 12.25
CA MET A 30 -8.46 -24.77 13.30
C MET A 30 -9.42 -24.40 14.45
N VAL A 31 -9.08 -24.82 15.67
CA VAL A 31 -9.84 -24.40 16.85
C VAL A 31 -9.68 -22.92 17.15
N ASN A 32 -10.75 -22.31 17.66
CA ASN A 32 -10.65 -20.97 18.24
C ASN A 32 -9.88 -21.03 19.58
N ALA A 33 -8.67 -20.46 19.57
CA ALA A 33 -7.75 -20.46 20.71
C ALA A 33 -7.39 -19.04 21.18
N ASP A 34 -8.29 -18.07 21.01
CA ASP A 34 -8.03 -16.64 21.29
C ASP A 34 -6.78 -16.10 20.57
N ALA A 35 -6.58 -16.56 19.34
CA ALA A 35 -5.51 -16.17 18.43
C ALA A 35 -6.09 -15.95 17.03
N SER A 36 -5.50 -15.05 16.23
CA SER A 36 -6.01 -14.70 14.91
C SER A 36 -5.82 -15.83 13.89
N ASP A 37 -6.90 -16.25 13.22
CA ASP A 37 -6.83 -17.22 12.10
C ASP A 37 -5.99 -16.69 10.95
N SER A 38 -6.20 -15.42 10.58
CA SER A 38 -5.43 -14.77 9.53
C SER A 38 -3.92 -14.79 9.85
N HIS A 39 -3.52 -14.47 11.09
CA HIS A 39 -2.11 -14.55 11.46
C HIS A 39 -1.59 -15.98 11.44
N ALA A 40 -2.38 -16.93 11.95
CA ALA A 40 -2.00 -18.33 11.99
C ALA A 40 -1.77 -18.89 10.57
N LEU A 41 -2.65 -18.58 9.62
CA LEU A 41 -2.47 -18.93 8.21
C LEU A 41 -1.18 -18.34 7.63
N ARG A 42 -0.80 -17.11 7.99
CA ARG A 42 0.47 -16.51 7.54
C ARG A 42 1.71 -17.08 8.22
N LEU A 43 1.58 -17.64 9.42
CA LEU A 43 2.65 -18.42 10.04
C LEU A 43 2.82 -19.78 9.34
N ILE A 44 1.72 -20.44 8.98
CA ILE A 44 1.74 -21.67 8.17
C ILE A 44 2.38 -21.38 6.81
N GLU A 45 1.94 -20.34 6.11
CA GLU A 45 2.53 -19.86 4.85
C GLU A 45 4.05 -19.64 4.96
N CYS A 46 4.52 -19.01 6.04
CA CYS A 46 5.94 -18.77 6.26
C CYS A 46 6.72 -20.07 6.40
N VAL A 47 6.21 -21.03 7.18
CA VAL A 47 6.90 -22.31 7.37
C VAL A 47 6.82 -23.14 6.10
N ALA A 48 5.68 -23.15 5.40
CA ALA A 48 5.51 -23.78 4.09
C ALA A 48 6.53 -23.26 3.08
N HIS A 49 6.73 -21.93 3.01
CA HIS A 49 7.74 -21.30 2.16
C HIS A 49 9.17 -21.68 2.57
N VAL A 50 9.54 -21.54 3.84
CA VAL A 50 10.90 -21.89 4.32
C VAL A 50 11.18 -23.39 4.14
N SER A 51 10.14 -24.22 4.17
CA SER A 51 10.25 -25.67 4.00
C SER A 51 10.05 -26.19 2.59
N GLU A 52 9.86 -25.28 1.64
CA GLU A 52 9.55 -25.60 0.25
C GLU A 52 8.42 -26.65 0.12
N THR A 53 7.40 -26.55 0.98
CA THR A 53 6.29 -27.51 1.06
C THR A 53 4.98 -26.79 0.74
N THR A 54 4.44 -26.99 -0.45
CA THR A 54 3.15 -26.43 -0.87
C THR A 54 1.98 -27.19 -0.28
N LEU A 55 0.97 -26.48 0.21
CA LEU A 55 -0.25 -27.03 0.79
C LEU A 55 -1.41 -26.90 -0.21
N GLY A 56 -1.80 -28.05 -0.77
CA GLY A 56 -2.93 -28.19 -1.70
C GLY A 56 -4.20 -28.72 -1.03
N ALA A 57 -5.22 -29.04 -1.82
CA ALA A 57 -6.48 -29.62 -1.34
C ALA A 57 -6.31 -30.98 -0.59
N THR A 58 -5.21 -31.70 -0.84
CA THR A 58 -4.91 -33.00 -0.21
C THR A 58 -4.06 -32.90 1.05
N CYS A 59 -3.79 -31.67 1.55
CA CYS A 59 -2.78 -31.42 2.56
C CYS A 59 -2.96 -32.20 3.87
N LEU A 60 -4.20 -32.57 4.20
CA LEU A 60 -4.53 -33.40 5.36
C LEU A 60 -4.19 -34.89 5.20
N THR A 61 -4.13 -35.38 3.96
CA THR A 61 -3.98 -36.80 3.64
C THR A 61 -2.60 -37.16 3.10
N ASP A 62 -1.89 -36.20 2.51
CA ASP A 62 -0.57 -36.41 1.93
C ASP A 62 0.59 -36.18 2.91
N GLY A 63 0.28 -35.86 4.18
CA GLY A 63 1.25 -35.60 5.25
C GLY A 63 1.95 -34.24 5.18
N SER A 64 1.64 -33.40 4.19
CA SER A 64 2.27 -32.09 4.04
C SER A 64 1.91 -31.14 5.20
N ILE A 65 0.66 -31.15 5.67
CA ILE A 65 0.26 -30.34 6.82
C ILE A 65 0.94 -30.79 8.10
N GLU A 66 1.11 -32.11 8.31
CA GLU A 66 1.76 -32.67 9.49
C GLU A 66 3.22 -32.22 9.56
N LYS A 67 3.93 -32.31 8.44
CA LYS A 67 5.30 -31.79 8.31
C LYS A 67 5.36 -30.29 8.63
N VAL A 68 4.49 -29.47 8.04
CA VAL A 68 4.50 -28.01 8.26
C VAL A 68 4.15 -27.67 9.70
N VAL A 69 3.14 -28.30 10.29
CA VAL A 69 2.74 -28.08 11.69
C VAL A 69 3.86 -28.52 12.65
N GLY A 70 4.53 -29.64 12.39
CA GLY A 70 5.66 -30.09 13.21
C GLY A 70 6.81 -29.08 13.23
N LEU A 71 7.20 -28.58 12.06
CA LEU A 71 8.22 -27.53 11.94
C LEU A 71 7.77 -26.22 12.61
N LEU A 72 6.51 -25.83 12.43
CA LEU A 72 5.92 -24.63 13.01
C LEU A 72 5.90 -24.67 14.53
N VAL A 73 5.50 -25.80 15.12
CA VAL A 73 5.52 -26.00 16.57
C VAL A 73 6.94 -25.93 17.12
N ALA A 74 7.90 -26.58 16.46
CA ALA A 74 9.31 -26.53 16.85
C ALA A 74 9.88 -25.10 16.82
N ALA A 75 9.65 -24.38 15.72
CA ALA A 75 10.11 -23.01 15.50
C ALA A 75 9.43 -21.97 16.41
N LEU A 76 8.24 -22.28 16.93
CA LEU A 76 7.59 -21.46 17.95
C LEU A 76 8.15 -21.73 19.33
N LYS A 77 8.41 -23.00 19.69
CA LYS A 77 8.99 -23.38 21.00
C LYS A 77 10.35 -22.73 21.22
N ASP A 78 11.23 -22.75 20.22
CA ASP A 78 12.57 -22.15 20.28
C ASP A 78 12.56 -20.62 20.06
N GLY A 79 11.44 -20.05 19.60
CA GLY A 79 11.27 -18.63 19.34
C GLY A 79 11.97 -18.12 18.08
N SER A 80 12.42 -18.99 17.18
CA SER A 80 13.15 -18.66 15.96
C SER A 80 12.25 -18.32 14.77
N LEU A 81 10.95 -18.67 14.80
CA LEU A 81 10.01 -18.23 13.77
C LEU A 81 9.63 -16.76 13.95
N VAL A 82 9.06 -16.44 15.10
CA VAL A 82 8.52 -15.12 15.44
C VAL A 82 8.59 -14.91 16.94
N GLU A 83 8.94 -13.69 17.36
CA GLU A 83 8.98 -13.36 18.78
C GLU A 83 7.57 -13.14 19.32
N LEU A 84 7.14 -14.01 20.24
CA LEU A 84 5.83 -13.99 20.88
C LEU A 84 5.97 -14.23 22.39
N GLY A 85 5.10 -13.58 23.18
CA GLY A 85 4.99 -13.86 24.61
C GLY A 85 4.53 -15.30 24.87
N SER A 86 4.94 -15.89 26.00
CA SER A 86 4.72 -17.30 26.33
C SER A 86 3.25 -17.75 26.31
N LEU A 87 2.32 -16.87 26.68
CA LEU A 87 0.88 -17.12 26.62
C LEU A 87 0.37 -17.18 25.16
N ILE A 88 0.75 -16.19 24.35
CA ILE A 88 0.35 -16.12 22.94
C ILE A 88 0.93 -17.29 22.16
N ARG A 89 2.19 -17.64 22.41
CA ARG A 89 2.85 -18.81 21.84
C ARG A 89 2.08 -20.10 22.13
N ARG A 90 1.67 -20.34 23.38
CA ARG A 90 0.87 -21.52 23.76
C ARG A 90 -0.46 -21.58 23.02
N ARG A 91 -1.14 -20.45 22.85
CA ARG A 91 -2.39 -20.36 22.08
C ARG A 91 -2.20 -20.78 20.62
N TYR A 92 -1.15 -20.26 19.96
CA TYR A 92 -0.84 -20.65 18.59
C TYR A 92 -0.44 -22.13 18.48
N ILE A 93 0.40 -22.65 19.39
CA ILE A 93 0.76 -24.08 19.38
C ILE A 93 -0.50 -24.96 19.49
N ARG A 94 -1.39 -24.68 20.46
CA ARG A 94 -2.67 -25.41 20.59
C ARG A 94 -3.52 -25.33 19.33
N LYS A 95 -3.56 -24.16 18.71
CA LYS A 95 -4.29 -23.94 17.45
C LYS A 95 -3.72 -24.79 16.31
N PHE A 96 -2.39 -24.85 16.17
CA PHE A 96 -1.77 -25.67 15.11
C PHE A 96 -1.88 -27.17 15.37
N THR A 97 -1.73 -27.62 16.62
CA THR A 97 -1.87 -29.05 16.95
C THR A 97 -3.29 -29.56 16.74
N SER A 98 -4.31 -28.70 16.76
CA SER A 98 -5.68 -29.09 16.44
C SER A 98 -5.88 -29.55 15.00
N LEU A 99 -4.99 -29.17 14.08
CA LEU A 99 -5.02 -29.65 12.69
C LEU A 99 -4.63 -31.12 12.57
N LEU A 100 -3.95 -31.68 13.58
CA LEU A 100 -3.43 -33.05 13.55
C LEU A 100 -4.27 -34.01 14.40
N LEU A 101 -5.20 -33.49 15.22
CA LEU A 101 -5.95 -34.29 16.17
C LEU A 101 -7.46 -34.00 16.11
N PRO A 102 -8.32 -35.03 16.06
CA PRO A 102 -9.77 -34.86 16.04
C PRO A 102 -10.38 -34.21 17.28
N ASP A 103 -9.70 -34.21 18.43
CA ASP A 103 -10.23 -33.64 19.68
C ASP A 103 -9.13 -33.05 20.59
N PRO A 104 -8.81 -31.74 20.47
CA PRO A 104 -7.84 -31.05 21.33
C PRO A 104 -8.43 -30.62 22.69
N SER A 105 -9.60 -31.12 23.04
CA SER A 105 -10.27 -30.81 24.31
C SER A 105 -9.95 -31.88 25.37
N ASN A 106 -9.33 -31.42 26.47
CA ASN A 106 -9.06 -32.12 27.74
C ASN A 106 -7.77 -32.91 27.95
N ASP A 107 -6.96 -33.22 26.93
CA ASP A 107 -5.71 -33.92 27.24
C ASP A 107 -4.59 -32.93 27.62
N SER A 108 -4.50 -32.59 28.91
CA SER A 108 -3.38 -31.83 29.48
C SER A 108 -2.03 -32.55 29.37
N THR A 109 -2.05 -33.77 28.82
CA THR A 109 -0.95 -34.68 28.53
C THR A 109 -0.59 -34.76 27.05
N PHE A 110 -1.23 -33.99 26.15
CA PHE A 110 -0.77 -33.98 24.76
C PHE A 110 0.61 -33.33 24.66
N ASP A 111 1.61 -34.20 24.73
CA ASP A 111 3.00 -33.83 24.69
C ASP A 111 3.34 -33.47 23.26
N SER A 112 3.25 -32.18 22.96
CA SER A 112 3.80 -31.59 21.74
C SER A 112 5.28 -31.96 21.50
N GLU A 113 5.94 -32.58 22.48
CA GLU A 113 7.25 -33.21 22.34
C GLU A 113 7.27 -34.26 21.21
N HIS A 114 6.27 -35.15 21.13
CA HIS A 114 6.24 -36.20 20.10
C HIS A 114 6.05 -35.68 18.66
N ILE A 115 5.31 -34.58 18.47
CA ILE A 115 5.18 -33.91 17.16
C ILE A 115 6.53 -33.30 16.73
N SER A 116 7.41 -33.00 17.68
CA SER A 116 8.67 -32.28 17.43
C SER A 116 9.91 -33.15 17.35
N ASP A 117 9.78 -34.47 17.47
CA ASP A 117 10.93 -35.39 17.39
C ASP A 117 11.61 -35.26 16.03
N GLY A 118 12.85 -34.76 16.04
CA GLY A 118 13.61 -34.40 14.84
C GLY A 118 13.15 -33.11 14.13
N ALA A 119 11.94 -32.59 14.39
CA ALA A 119 11.45 -31.37 13.74
C ALA A 119 12.26 -30.13 14.13
N ALA A 120 12.74 -30.05 15.38
CA ALA A 120 13.60 -28.94 15.82
C ALA A 120 14.95 -28.93 15.09
N GLU A 121 15.59 -30.10 14.94
CA GLU A 121 16.83 -30.24 14.18
C GLU A 121 16.61 -29.96 12.69
N ASN A 122 15.50 -30.45 12.13
CA ASN A 122 15.11 -30.17 10.75
C ASN A 122 14.92 -28.68 10.53
N TRP A 123 14.14 -28.00 11.38
CA TRP A 123 13.94 -26.56 11.31
C TRP A 123 15.26 -25.80 11.41
N GLY A 124 16.14 -26.16 12.34
CA GLY A 124 17.46 -25.55 12.47
C GLY A 124 18.31 -25.69 11.20
N ARG A 125 18.32 -26.88 10.58
CA ARG A 125 19.01 -27.12 9.30
C ARG A 125 18.41 -26.30 8.15
N MET A 126 17.08 -26.25 8.08
CA MET A 126 16.36 -25.53 7.03
C MET A 126 16.56 -24.03 7.15
N LEU A 127 16.52 -23.48 8.37
CA LEU A 127 16.80 -22.08 8.63
C LEU A 127 18.26 -21.72 8.31
N ALA A 128 19.22 -22.61 8.60
CA ALA A 128 20.62 -22.42 8.25
C ALA A 128 20.88 -22.46 6.73
N ALA A 129 20.13 -23.28 5.99
CA ALA A 129 20.18 -23.35 4.53
C ALA A 129 19.31 -22.30 3.83
N CYS A 130 18.42 -21.62 4.56
CA CYS A 130 17.45 -20.68 4.01
C CYS A 130 18.15 -19.50 3.33
N SER A 131 17.67 -19.13 2.14
CA SER A 131 18.24 -18.04 1.38
C SER A 131 18.07 -16.71 2.12
N LYS A 132 19.04 -15.79 1.93
CA LYS A 132 18.94 -14.43 2.48
C LYS A 132 17.73 -13.69 1.93
N ASP A 133 17.34 -13.98 0.69
CA ASP A 133 16.19 -13.37 0.02
C ASP A 133 14.86 -13.81 0.65
N THR A 134 14.71 -15.10 0.98
CA THR A 134 13.54 -15.61 1.72
C THR A 134 13.44 -14.96 3.10
N LEU A 135 14.56 -14.88 3.83
CA LEU A 135 14.59 -14.20 5.14
C LEU A 135 14.30 -12.70 5.01
N ARG A 136 14.73 -12.07 3.92
CA ARG A 136 14.48 -10.65 3.63
C ARG A 136 13.01 -10.40 3.29
N TYR A 137 12.41 -11.26 2.48
CA TYR A 137 10.99 -11.23 2.15
C TYR A 137 10.11 -11.23 3.40
N TRP A 138 10.40 -12.12 4.37
CA TRP A 138 9.71 -12.21 5.68
C TRP A 138 10.10 -11.12 6.69
N GLY A 139 10.94 -10.15 6.28
CA GLY A 139 11.46 -9.07 7.10
C GLY A 139 10.44 -7.97 7.46
N GLY A 140 9.21 -8.03 6.95
CA GLY A 140 8.06 -7.24 7.39
C GLY A 140 7.95 -5.80 6.87
N TRP A 141 8.96 -5.31 6.16
CA TRP A 141 8.92 -4.02 5.44
C TRP A 141 8.44 -2.81 6.27
N PRO A 142 9.06 -2.56 7.45
CA PRO A 142 8.66 -1.45 8.32
C PRO A 142 9.09 -0.08 7.76
N LEU A 143 8.22 0.91 7.88
CA LEU A 143 8.56 2.32 7.75
C LEU A 143 8.65 2.94 9.14
N PHE A 144 9.84 3.43 9.48
CA PHE A 144 10.06 4.19 10.71
C PHE A 144 9.94 5.69 10.44
N SER A 145 9.32 6.40 11.37
CA SER A 145 9.28 7.86 11.36
C SER A 145 10.16 8.46 12.44
N ARG A 146 10.43 9.76 12.31
CA ARG A 146 11.18 10.54 13.31
C ARG A 146 10.56 10.47 14.70
N LYS A 147 9.22 10.42 14.80
CA LYS A 147 8.51 10.27 16.09
C LYS A 147 8.32 8.81 16.53
N ARG A 148 9.13 7.88 16.00
CA ARG A 148 9.13 6.45 16.35
C ARG A 148 7.82 5.72 16.09
N HIS A 149 6.95 6.25 15.22
CA HIS A 149 5.83 5.47 14.71
C HIS A 149 6.33 4.51 13.63
N THR A 150 5.87 3.26 13.72
CA THR A 150 6.12 2.20 12.74
C THR A 150 4.84 1.86 11.99
N LYS A 151 4.93 1.80 10.67
CA LYS A 151 3.89 1.29 9.76
C LYS A 151 4.52 0.26 8.82
N TYR A 152 3.74 -0.57 8.14
CA TYR A 152 4.27 -1.65 7.30
C TYR A 152 3.74 -1.51 5.88
N LEU A 153 4.64 -1.50 4.90
CA LEU A 153 4.26 -1.44 3.49
C LEU A 153 3.86 -2.82 2.98
N ASN A 154 3.08 -2.84 1.90
CA ASN A 154 2.72 -4.06 1.17
C ASN A 154 3.75 -4.41 0.08
N ILE A 155 5.04 -4.34 0.43
CA ILE A 155 6.13 -4.60 -0.54
C ILE A 155 6.16 -6.06 -0.97
N GLN A 156 5.62 -6.98 -0.17
CA GLN A 156 5.56 -8.41 -0.46
C GLN A 156 4.91 -8.70 -1.81
N GLN A 157 3.82 -8.00 -2.15
CA GLN A 157 3.13 -8.21 -3.42
C GLN A 157 3.97 -7.73 -4.61
N VAL A 158 4.69 -6.61 -4.43
CA VAL A 158 5.62 -6.09 -5.43
C VAL A 158 6.85 -6.99 -5.57
N TRP A 159 7.35 -7.56 -4.48
CA TRP A 159 8.44 -8.52 -4.51
C TRP A 159 8.09 -9.75 -5.35
N ILE A 160 6.86 -10.26 -5.23
CA ILE A 160 6.38 -11.40 -6.00
C ILE A 160 6.21 -11.04 -7.48
N SER A 161 5.56 -9.91 -7.78
CA SER A 161 5.19 -9.53 -9.15
C SER A 161 6.33 -8.90 -9.97
N HIS A 162 7.22 -8.13 -9.33
CA HIS A 162 8.26 -7.34 -9.99
C HIS A 162 9.69 -7.74 -9.58
N GLY A 163 9.82 -8.73 -8.70
CA GLY A 163 11.10 -9.21 -8.20
C GLY A 163 11.71 -8.42 -7.05
N SER A 164 12.68 -9.04 -6.38
CA SER A 164 13.32 -8.52 -5.18
C SER A 164 14.05 -7.19 -5.40
N ALA A 165 14.76 -7.05 -6.52
CA ALA A 165 15.54 -5.86 -6.82
C ALA A 165 14.67 -4.59 -6.90
N PHE A 166 13.55 -4.65 -7.64
CA PHE A 166 12.63 -3.52 -7.75
C PHE A 166 11.94 -3.22 -6.41
N ALA A 167 11.47 -4.26 -5.72
CA ALA A 167 10.86 -4.13 -4.39
C ALA A 167 11.79 -3.44 -3.37
N GLU A 168 13.08 -3.81 -3.34
CA GLU A 168 14.08 -3.19 -2.48
C GLU A 168 14.36 -1.73 -2.83
N GLN A 169 14.41 -1.39 -4.12
CA GLN A 169 14.61 0.00 -4.55
C GLN A 169 13.45 0.89 -4.09
N VAL A 170 12.21 0.47 -4.36
CA VAL A 170 11.00 1.20 -3.95
C VAL A 170 10.93 1.31 -2.42
N TYR A 171 11.13 0.20 -1.71
CA TYR A 171 11.15 0.21 -0.25
C TYR A 171 12.23 1.12 0.32
N GLY A 172 13.47 1.00 -0.16
CA GLY A 172 14.61 1.77 0.34
C GLY A 172 14.42 3.28 0.19
N ALA A 173 13.79 3.69 -0.91
CA ALA A 173 13.45 5.09 -1.16
C ALA A 173 12.37 5.62 -0.22
N LEU A 174 11.24 4.92 -0.10
CA LEU A 174 10.15 5.28 0.82
C LEU A 174 10.62 5.26 2.28
N HIS A 175 11.41 4.25 2.66
CA HIS A 175 11.99 4.13 3.99
C HIS A 175 12.88 5.33 4.33
N SER A 176 13.81 5.67 3.43
CA SER A 176 14.69 6.82 3.59
C SER A 176 13.93 8.14 3.73
N TYR A 177 12.82 8.28 2.99
CA TYR A 177 11.96 9.44 3.07
C TYR A 177 11.29 9.55 4.45
N TYR A 178 10.64 8.46 4.90
CA TYR A 178 9.84 8.47 6.12
C TYR A 178 10.66 8.61 7.40
N LEU A 179 11.94 8.23 7.40
CA LEU A 179 12.86 8.51 8.52
C LEU A 179 12.90 9.99 8.91
N LYS A 180 12.67 10.89 7.94
CA LYS A 180 12.67 12.35 8.16
C LYS A 180 11.29 12.91 8.54
N GLN A 181 10.23 12.15 8.26
CA GLN A 181 8.85 12.60 8.47
C GLN A 181 8.38 12.37 9.90
N ALA A 182 7.39 13.16 10.32
CA ALA A 182 6.81 13.03 11.67
C ALA A 182 6.04 11.71 11.84
N ARG A 183 5.29 11.28 10.83
CA ARG A 183 4.48 10.06 10.83
C ARG A 183 4.40 9.46 9.41
N PRO A 184 4.36 8.13 9.25
CA PRO A 184 4.14 7.51 7.94
C PRO A 184 2.67 7.55 7.54
N ALA A 185 2.37 8.04 6.33
CA ALA A 185 1.04 8.10 5.73
C ALA A 185 0.95 7.10 4.57
N ILE A 186 0.72 5.83 4.90
CA ILE A 186 1.00 4.71 3.99
C ILE A 186 -0.23 4.17 3.24
N ALA A 187 -1.43 4.71 3.50
CA ALA A 187 -2.67 4.16 2.94
C ALA A 187 -2.68 4.20 1.40
N VAL A 188 -2.35 5.37 0.82
CA VAL A 188 -2.24 5.55 -0.63
C VAL A 188 -1.06 4.76 -1.19
N HIS A 189 0.07 4.71 -0.48
CA HIS A 189 1.23 3.92 -0.86
C HIS A 189 0.89 2.44 -1.04
N ASN A 190 0.26 1.83 -0.04
CA ASN A 190 -0.16 0.43 -0.15
C ASN A 190 -1.20 0.22 -1.25
N ARG A 191 -2.06 1.22 -1.53
CA ARG A 191 -3.02 1.14 -2.63
C ARG A 191 -2.33 1.12 -3.99
N VAL A 192 -1.35 2.01 -4.20
CA VAL A 192 -0.51 2.02 -5.42
C VAL A 192 0.28 0.71 -5.55
N LEU A 193 0.96 0.27 -4.48
CA LEU A 193 1.76 -0.96 -4.49
C LEU A 193 0.90 -2.21 -4.79
N ASN A 194 -0.31 -2.29 -4.23
CA ASN A 194 -1.24 -3.37 -4.55
C ASN A 194 -1.74 -3.26 -6.00
N HIS A 195 -2.06 -2.05 -6.49
CA HIS A 195 -2.55 -1.87 -7.85
C HIS A 195 -1.51 -2.28 -8.89
N ILE A 196 -0.25 -1.92 -8.72
CA ILE A 196 0.82 -2.36 -9.64
C ILE A 196 1.02 -3.86 -9.57
N ALA A 197 0.97 -4.46 -8.38
CA ALA A 197 1.17 -5.90 -8.22
C ALA A 197 0.04 -6.73 -8.85
N LEU A 198 -1.21 -6.27 -8.74
CA LEU A 198 -2.38 -6.93 -9.34
C LEU A 198 -2.42 -6.79 -10.87
N ASN A 199 -1.81 -5.75 -11.42
CA ASN A 199 -1.82 -5.44 -12.85
C ASN A 199 -0.41 -5.47 -13.45
N GLN A 200 0.41 -6.45 -13.06
CA GLN A 200 1.84 -6.53 -13.43
C GLN A 200 2.09 -6.52 -14.95
N ASP A 201 1.19 -7.12 -15.74
CA ASP A 201 1.30 -7.14 -17.20
C ASP A 201 1.12 -5.74 -17.79
N LYS A 202 0.27 -4.92 -17.15
CA LYS A 202 0.08 -3.53 -17.50
C LYS A 202 1.17 -2.65 -16.93
N TRP A 203 1.73 -2.96 -15.77
CA TRP A 203 2.72 -2.12 -15.09
C TRP A 203 4.06 -2.84 -14.90
N PRO A 204 4.75 -3.26 -15.98
CA PRO A 204 6.07 -3.87 -15.83
C PRO A 204 7.09 -2.83 -15.33
N VAL A 205 8.26 -3.29 -14.86
CA VAL A 205 9.29 -2.43 -14.26
C VAL A 205 9.72 -1.28 -15.20
N GLU A 206 9.73 -1.54 -16.50
CA GLU A 206 10.11 -0.56 -17.53
C GLU A 206 9.07 0.57 -17.67
N ALA A 207 7.80 0.31 -17.36
CA ALA A 207 6.74 1.32 -17.45
C ALA A 207 6.97 2.48 -16.47
N PHE A 208 7.68 2.25 -15.36
CA PHE A 208 8.01 3.29 -14.41
C PHE A 208 9.11 4.25 -14.90
N GLN A 209 9.74 3.97 -16.05
CA GLN A 209 10.73 4.85 -16.69
C GLN A 209 10.10 5.76 -17.76
N ASP A 210 8.80 5.64 -18.01
CA ASP A 210 8.06 6.44 -18.97
C ASP A 210 7.16 7.45 -18.23
N PRO A 211 7.38 8.77 -18.39
CA PRO A 211 6.57 9.84 -17.78
C PRO A 211 5.06 9.69 -17.98
N ASP A 212 4.62 9.30 -19.18
CA ASP A 212 3.21 9.21 -19.52
C ASP A 212 2.56 8.03 -18.80
N ARG A 213 3.31 6.93 -18.70
CA ARG A 213 2.88 5.70 -18.01
C ARG A 213 2.79 5.88 -16.51
N VAL A 214 3.72 6.63 -15.91
CA VAL A 214 3.62 7.02 -14.50
C VAL A 214 2.39 7.91 -14.29
N SER A 215 2.11 8.86 -15.19
CA SER A 215 0.90 9.69 -15.13
C SER A 215 -0.40 8.86 -15.20
N GLU A 216 -0.44 7.91 -16.14
CA GLU A 216 -1.56 6.98 -16.35
C GLU A 216 -1.83 6.17 -15.06
N LEU A 217 -0.79 5.56 -14.48
CA LEU A 217 -0.89 4.77 -13.25
C LEU A 217 -1.55 5.56 -12.11
N PHE A 218 -1.06 6.76 -11.83
CA PHE A 218 -1.58 7.54 -10.71
C PHE A 218 -2.99 8.07 -10.98
N THR A 219 -3.34 8.34 -12.24
CA THR A 219 -4.69 8.73 -12.63
C THR A 219 -5.68 7.59 -12.42
N GLU A 220 -5.30 6.36 -12.80
CA GLU A 220 -6.12 5.17 -12.57
C GLU A 220 -6.32 4.89 -11.08
N VAL A 221 -5.23 4.89 -10.30
CA VAL A 221 -5.32 4.67 -8.86
C VAL A 221 -6.13 5.80 -8.20
N MET A 222 -6.04 7.05 -8.69
CA MET A 222 -6.86 8.15 -8.18
C MET A 222 -8.33 7.88 -8.42
N ASN A 223 -8.73 7.58 -9.65
CA ASN A 223 -10.12 7.32 -10.01
C ASN A 223 -10.71 6.17 -9.18
N ASP A 224 -10.02 5.03 -9.14
CA ASP A 224 -10.44 3.87 -8.33
C ASP A 224 -10.57 4.22 -6.84
N SER A 225 -9.67 5.07 -6.34
CA SER A 225 -9.67 5.43 -4.93
C SER A 225 -10.81 6.36 -4.55
N PHE A 226 -11.10 7.36 -5.37
CA PHE A 226 -12.15 8.34 -5.08
C PHE A 226 -13.54 7.77 -5.33
N LEU A 227 -13.72 6.90 -6.34
CA LEU A 227 -14.96 6.16 -6.55
C LEU A 227 -15.28 5.27 -5.33
N ASP A 228 -14.28 4.51 -4.84
CA ASP A 228 -14.46 3.66 -3.65
C ASP A 228 -14.73 4.46 -2.37
N MET A 229 -14.23 5.70 -2.25
CA MET A 229 -14.56 6.57 -1.11
C MET A 229 -16.00 7.10 -1.21
N TYR A 230 -16.45 7.46 -2.41
CA TYR A 230 -17.81 7.90 -2.69
C TYR A 230 -18.83 6.78 -2.42
N ASP A 231 -18.58 5.59 -2.96
CA ASP A 231 -19.48 4.42 -2.82
C ASP A 231 -19.62 3.96 -1.36
N ARG A 232 -18.63 4.24 -0.52
CA ARG A 232 -18.63 3.90 0.91
C ARG A 232 -19.09 5.04 1.82
N ASP A 233 -19.61 6.13 1.27
CA ASP A 233 -20.04 7.34 1.98
C ASP A 233 -18.97 7.85 2.97
N ARG A 234 -17.73 7.94 2.49
CA ARG A 234 -16.59 8.40 3.29
C ARG A 234 -16.19 9.83 2.92
N ASP A 235 -15.58 10.52 3.87
CA ASP A 235 -15.08 11.89 3.70
C ASP A 235 -14.01 11.98 2.58
N THR A 236 -14.45 12.44 1.40
CA THR A 236 -13.62 12.65 0.20
C THR A 236 -12.65 13.81 0.37
N ASP A 237 -12.99 14.83 1.17
CA ASP A 237 -12.13 16.00 1.38
C ASP A 237 -10.95 15.67 2.28
N ALA A 238 -11.18 14.89 3.34
CA ALA A 238 -10.11 14.33 4.15
C ALA A 238 -9.22 13.42 3.32
N TYR A 239 -9.79 12.63 2.43
CA TYR A 239 -9.02 11.77 1.53
C TYR A 239 -8.18 12.56 0.53
N ALA A 240 -8.71 13.65 -0.03
CA ALA A 240 -7.97 14.53 -0.94
C ALA A 240 -6.69 15.09 -0.32
N ARG A 241 -6.73 15.46 0.98
CA ARG A 241 -5.54 15.88 1.72
C ARG A 241 -4.52 14.74 1.86
N ILE A 242 -4.97 13.52 2.13
CA ILE A 242 -4.10 12.33 2.25
C ILE A 242 -3.49 11.98 0.89
N TRP A 243 -4.29 12.04 -0.17
CA TRP A 243 -3.85 11.83 -1.55
C TRP A 243 -2.73 12.80 -1.94
N ASN A 244 -2.97 14.10 -1.81
CA ASN A 244 -2.01 15.13 -2.18
C ASN A 244 -0.71 15.03 -1.36
N THR A 245 -0.81 14.71 -0.07
CA THR A 245 0.37 14.45 0.78
C THR A 245 1.16 13.24 0.29
N SER A 246 0.48 12.20 -0.18
CA SER A 246 1.11 10.98 -0.69
C SER A 246 1.79 11.20 -2.04
N MET A 247 1.19 12.00 -2.93
CA MET A 247 1.83 12.39 -4.19
C MET A 247 3.15 13.16 -3.96
N LEU A 248 3.18 14.08 -2.99
CA LEU A 248 4.44 14.74 -2.59
C LEU A 248 5.48 13.72 -2.09
N CYS A 249 5.04 12.68 -1.40
CA CYS A 249 5.94 11.61 -0.95
C CYS A 249 6.52 10.83 -2.15
N PHE A 250 5.70 10.41 -3.10
CA PHE A 250 6.16 9.74 -4.31
C PHE A 250 7.13 10.60 -5.12
N GLU A 251 6.82 11.89 -5.30
CA GLU A 251 7.71 12.84 -5.96
C GLU A 251 9.06 12.96 -5.25
N GLN A 252 9.06 13.12 -3.93
CA GLN A 252 10.29 13.34 -3.16
C GLN A 252 11.11 12.06 -2.90
N SER A 253 10.47 10.89 -3.00
CA SER A 253 11.11 9.61 -2.67
C SER A 253 11.48 8.80 -3.92
N LEU A 254 10.58 8.65 -4.88
CA LEU A 254 10.80 7.81 -6.07
C LEU A 254 11.24 8.66 -7.27
N ILE A 255 10.53 9.76 -7.56
CA ILE A 255 10.78 10.55 -8.76
C ILE A 255 12.08 11.38 -8.64
N ALA A 256 12.25 12.12 -7.54
CA ALA A 256 13.46 12.92 -7.30
C ALA A 256 14.74 12.09 -7.10
N ARG A 257 14.63 10.76 -7.12
CA ARG A 257 15.74 9.81 -7.06
C ARG A 257 15.94 9.04 -8.36
N ASP A 258 15.24 9.43 -9.42
CA ASP A 258 15.26 8.79 -10.73
C ASP A 258 14.91 7.28 -10.67
N ILE A 259 14.12 6.88 -9.67
CA ILE A 259 13.60 5.50 -9.59
C ILE A 259 12.40 5.39 -10.51
N TRP A 260 11.49 6.36 -10.45
CA TRP A 260 10.37 6.51 -11.39
C TRP A 260 10.55 7.81 -12.19
N ALA A 261 10.11 7.81 -13.44
CA ALA A 261 10.15 8.98 -14.28
C ALA A 261 9.21 10.08 -13.75
N ALA A 262 9.58 11.34 -13.99
CA ALA A 262 8.75 12.49 -13.66
C ALA A 262 7.70 12.72 -14.76
N PRO A 263 6.39 12.64 -14.47
CA PRO A 263 5.35 13.04 -15.42
C PRO A 263 5.49 14.51 -15.81
N TYR A 264 5.18 14.83 -17.07
CA TYR A 264 5.30 16.19 -17.60
C TYR A 264 4.46 17.22 -16.83
N ASP A 265 3.23 16.85 -16.47
CA ASP A 265 2.29 17.70 -15.72
C ASP A 265 2.37 17.47 -14.18
N GLY A 266 3.32 16.64 -13.73
CA GLY A 266 3.42 16.19 -12.34
C GLY A 266 2.37 15.13 -11.97
N LEU A 267 2.37 14.69 -10.71
CA LEU A 267 1.41 13.70 -10.23
C LEU A 267 0.02 14.33 -10.01
N PRO A 268 -1.07 13.61 -10.35
CA PRO A 268 -2.43 14.14 -10.29
C PRO A 268 -2.81 14.55 -8.87
N ARG A 269 -3.43 15.74 -8.75
CA ARG A 269 -3.85 16.31 -7.46
C ARG A 269 -5.35 16.31 -7.32
N ALA A 270 -5.80 15.95 -6.13
CA ALA A 270 -7.21 16.03 -5.77
C ALA A 270 -7.58 17.48 -5.41
N PRO A 271 -8.74 17.98 -5.85
CA PRO A 271 -9.28 19.22 -5.32
C PRO A 271 -9.57 19.03 -3.83
N VAL A 272 -9.19 19.99 -2.99
CA VAL A 272 -9.49 19.95 -1.56
C VAL A 272 -10.50 21.06 -1.30
N ASN A 273 -11.73 20.74 -0.90
CA ASN A 273 -12.65 21.77 -0.43
C ASN A 273 -12.09 22.35 0.88
N GLY A 274 -11.86 23.66 0.88
CA GLY A 274 -10.94 24.37 1.78
C GLY A 274 -9.76 25.02 1.04
N SER A 275 -9.53 24.64 -0.21
CA SER A 275 -9.41 25.62 -1.29
C SER A 275 -10.80 25.85 -1.93
N ASP A 276 -11.82 26.26 -1.18
CA ASP A 276 -11.96 27.71 -1.14
C ASP A 276 -10.59 28.37 -1.15
N THR A 277 -10.08 28.56 -2.37
CA THR A 277 -9.74 29.92 -2.71
C THR A 277 -10.76 30.75 -1.96
N ARG A 278 -10.35 31.37 -0.85
CA ARG A 278 -10.78 32.73 -0.64
C ARG A 278 -10.45 33.34 -1.99
N HIS A 279 -11.43 33.35 -2.89
CA HIS A 279 -11.40 34.22 -4.02
C HIS A 279 -11.11 35.53 -3.32
N TRP A 280 -9.93 36.08 -3.54
CA TRP A 280 -9.56 37.29 -2.83
C TRP A 280 -10.57 38.31 -3.32
N HIS A 281 -11.63 38.52 -2.55
CA HIS A 281 -12.68 39.44 -2.92
C HIS A 281 -12.03 40.80 -2.87
N ARG A 282 -11.93 41.43 -4.04
CA ARG A 282 -11.54 42.82 -4.12
C ARG A 282 -12.82 43.62 -4.15
N VAL A 283 -12.88 44.62 -3.29
CA VAL A 283 -13.97 45.60 -3.31
C VAL A 283 -13.59 46.68 -4.31
N GLY A 284 -14.44 46.89 -5.31
CA GLY A 284 -14.30 47.97 -6.28
C GLY A 284 -14.47 49.34 -5.63
N LYS A 285 -14.12 50.41 -6.35
CA LYS A 285 -14.31 51.79 -5.85
C LYS A 285 -15.80 52.15 -5.64
N ASP A 286 -16.68 51.37 -6.25
CA ASP A 286 -18.14 51.40 -6.24
C ASP A 286 -18.76 50.48 -5.17
N GLY A 287 -17.95 49.72 -4.43
CA GLY A 287 -18.42 48.82 -3.36
C GLY A 287 -18.79 47.41 -3.83
N GLY A 288 -18.70 47.09 -5.12
CA GLY A 288 -18.96 45.74 -5.63
C GLY A 288 -17.83 44.76 -5.34
N GLU A 289 -18.16 43.51 -5.00
CA GLU A 289 -17.18 42.44 -4.76
C GLU A 289 -16.90 41.63 -6.04
N PHE A 290 -15.61 41.37 -6.32
CA PHE A 290 -15.19 40.56 -7.46
C PHE A 290 -14.06 39.59 -7.13
N ILE A 291 -13.98 38.49 -7.89
CA ILE A 291 -12.98 37.43 -7.73
C ILE A 291 -11.58 37.95 -8.13
N GLY A 292 -10.66 38.09 -7.18
CA GLY A 292 -9.35 38.71 -7.40
C GLY A 292 -8.29 37.89 -8.15
N LYS A 293 -8.64 36.70 -8.67
CA LYS A 293 -7.72 35.84 -9.44
C LYS A 293 -7.92 35.94 -10.95
N THR A 294 -8.98 36.56 -11.41
CA THR A 294 -9.23 36.80 -12.84
C THR A 294 -8.71 38.19 -13.22
N ILE A 295 -8.08 38.29 -14.40
CA ILE A 295 -7.65 39.57 -14.99
C ILE A 295 -8.89 40.45 -15.23
N THR A 296 -9.96 39.81 -15.70
CA THR A 296 -11.29 40.38 -15.90
C THR A 296 -12.13 40.24 -14.62
N ARG A 297 -12.88 41.29 -14.25
CA ARG A 297 -13.67 41.28 -13.01
C ARG A 297 -14.97 40.54 -13.23
N ALA A 298 -15.12 39.37 -12.61
CA ALA A 298 -16.39 38.67 -12.50
C ALA A 298 -17.07 39.02 -11.16
N PRO A 299 -18.31 39.54 -11.16
CA PRO A 299 -19.08 39.74 -9.93
C PRO A 299 -19.32 38.43 -9.19
N VAL A 300 -19.44 38.47 -7.87
CA VAL A 300 -19.65 37.26 -7.04
C VAL A 300 -21.10 36.75 -7.12
N GLU A 301 -22.05 37.64 -7.45
CA GLU A 301 -23.50 37.37 -7.37
C GLU A 301 -24.08 36.71 -8.63
N VAL A 302 -23.25 36.45 -9.65
CA VAL A 302 -23.70 35.89 -10.93
C VAL A 302 -23.51 34.38 -10.98
N THR A 303 -24.42 33.68 -11.66
CA THR A 303 -24.27 32.25 -11.94
C THR A 303 -23.08 31.98 -12.87
N ASP A 304 -22.50 30.79 -12.82
CA ASP A 304 -21.32 30.43 -13.61
C ASP A 304 -21.50 30.67 -15.12
N GLU A 305 -22.68 30.37 -15.67
CA GLU A 305 -23.01 30.64 -17.08
C GLU A 305 -22.99 32.13 -17.42
N HIS A 306 -23.46 32.97 -16.50
CA HIS A 306 -23.49 34.42 -16.68
C HIS A 306 -22.11 35.04 -16.47
N ALA A 307 -21.34 34.52 -15.51
CA ALA A 307 -19.95 34.88 -15.28
C ALA A 307 -19.08 34.56 -16.51
N MET A 308 -19.25 33.38 -17.11
CA MET A 308 -18.59 33.02 -18.37
C MET A 308 -18.90 34.02 -19.47
N LYS A 309 -20.17 34.39 -19.64
CA LYS A 309 -20.58 35.35 -20.68
C LYS A 309 -19.91 36.72 -20.49
N ILE A 310 -19.89 37.24 -19.27
CA ILE A 310 -19.22 38.52 -18.95
C ILE A 310 -17.72 38.44 -19.26
N LEU A 311 -17.07 37.35 -18.85
CA LEU A 311 -15.63 37.15 -19.09
C LEU A 311 -15.32 37.09 -20.59
N PHE A 312 -16.14 36.39 -21.39
CA PHE A 312 -15.94 36.27 -22.82
C PHE A 312 -16.21 37.59 -23.57
N GLU A 313 -17.23 38.37 -23.16
CA GLU A 313 -17.53 39.68 -23.75
C GLU A 313 -16.38 40.67 -23.51
N ASP A 314 -15.84 40.72 -22.30
CA ASP A 314 -14.70 41.58 -21.95
C ASP A 314 -13.42 41.17 -22.69
N VAL A 315 -13.11 39.87 -22.77
CA VAL A 315 -11.95 39.36 -23.52
C VAL A 315 -12.08 39.69 -25.01
N GLN A 316 -13.27 39.58 -25.59
CA GLN A 316 -13.52 39.97 -26.99
C GLN A 316 -13.34 41.47 -27.21
N SER A 317 -13.79 42.30 -26.26
CA SER A 317 -13.59 43.75 -26.31
C SER A 317 -12.11 44.12 -26.24
N ASP A 318 -11.35 43.52 -25.33
CA ASP A 318 -9.91 43.76 -25.20
C ASP A 318 -9.14 43.31 -26.44
N LEU A 319 -9.48 42.14 -27.00
CA LEU A 319 -8.92 41.66 -28.27
C LEU A 319 -9.21 42.62 -29.42
N LYS A 320 -10.42 43.17 -29.47
CA LYS A 320 -10.81 44.16 -30.47
C LYS A 320 -9.99 45.45 -30.33
N ILE A 321 -9.79 45.95 -29.11
CA ILE A 321 -8.96 47.14 -28.86
C ILE A 321 -7.51 46.91 -29.34
N VAL A 322 -6.95 45.73 -29.09
CA VAL A 322 -5.60 45.38 -29.56
C VAL A 322 -5.55 45.28 -31.08
N LEU A 323 -6.57 44.69 -31.72
CA LEU A 323 -6.67 44.60 -33.17
C LEU A 323 -6.82 45.98 -33.82
N ASP A 324 -7.69 46.83 -33.30
CA ASP A 324 -7.93 48.19 -33.80
C ASP A 324 -6.64 49.02 -33.66
N TRP A 325 -5.93 48.92 -32.53
CA TRP A 325 -4.63 49.58 -32.35
C TRP A 325 -3.55 49.07 -33.32
N ALA A 326 -3.51 47.76 -33.56
CA ALA A 326 -2.56 47.16 -34.50
C ALA A 326 -2.86 47.59 -35.96
N GLN A 327 -4.14 47.73 -36.30
CA GLN A 327 -4.59 48.21 -37.61
C GLN A 327 -4.30 49.70 -37.79
N ASP A 328 -4.52 50.53 -36.77
CA ASP A 328 -4.19 51.97 -36.82
C ASP A 328 -2.68 52.21 -37.01
N ARG A 329 -1.83 51.40 -36.37
CA ARG A 329 -0.37 51.43 -36.57
C ARG A 329 0.07 50.93 -37.95
N ALA A 330 -0.66 50.00 -38.54
CA ALA A 330 -0.40 49.56 -39.92
C ALA A 330 -0.77 50.66 -40.94
N HIS A 331 -1.73 51.54 -40.64
CA HIS A 331 -2.13 52.65 -41.51
C HIS A 331 -1.31 53.93 -41.33
N THR A 332 -0.66 54.13 -40.18
CA THR A 332 0.21 55.30 -39.91
C THR A 332 1.69 55.05 -40.21
N GLY A 333 2.05 53.84 -40.65
CA GLY A 333 3.41 53.45 -41.05
C GLY A 333 3.62 53.27 -42.55
N ALA A 334 2.70 53.74 -43.40
CA ALA A 334 2.80 53.73 -44.87
C ALA A 334 3.08 55.13 -45.43
#